data_AF-A0A7S1E5V5-F1
#
_entry.id   AF-A0A7S1E5V5-F1
#
_cell.length_a   1.000
_cell.length_b   1.000
_cell.length_c   1.000
_cell.angle_alpha   90.00
_cell.angle_beta   90.00
_cell.angle_gamma   90.00
#
_symmetry.space_group_name_H-M   'P 1'
#
loop_
_entity.id
_entity.type
_entity.pdbx_description
1 polymer ?
#
loop_
_entity_poly.entity_id
_entity_poly.type
_entity_poly.pdbx_seq_one_letter_code
_entity_poly.pdbx_strand_id
1 'polypeptide(L)'
;ERGDVKVIMATNKIESLDPALIRPGRIDRKIEFPSPDVKTKRHIFNIHTAKMTLGEDVDLEKFVMSKDDLSGADIKAVCTEAGMLALRERRMKVCQEDFVKAKEKALYRKKGNVPEGLYL
;
A
#
# COMPACT_ATOMS: atom_id res chain seq x y z
N GLU A 1 26.43 -27.02 -21.35
CA GLU A 1 26.38 -26.01 -20.28
C GLU A 1 25.07 -26.15 -19.53
N ARG A 2 25.10 -26.33 -18.20
CA ARG A 2 23.87 -26.34 -17.41
C ARG A 2 23.43 -24.88 -17.23
N GLY A 3 22.23 -24.56 -17.70
CA GLY A 3 21.76 -23.20 -17.91
C GLY A 3 21.68 -22.34 -16.66
N ASP A 4 21.91 -21.04 -16.84
CA ASP A 4 21.75 -20.02 -15.82
C ASP A 4 20.25 -19.76 -15.54
N VAL A 5 19.67 -20.56 -14.65
CA VAL A 5 18.27 -20.42 -14.24
C VAL A 5 18.22 -19.67 -12.92
N LYS A 6 17.59 -18.50 -12.92
CA LYS A 6 17.27 -17.75 -11.70
C LYS A 6 15.82 -18.01 -11.31
N VAL A 7 15.56 -18.17 -10.01
CA VAL A 7 14.22 -18.42 -9.47
C VAL A 7 13.87 -17.32 -8.47
N ILE A 8 12.70 -16.69 -8.64
CA ILE A 8 12.14 -15.69 -7.71
C ILE A 8 10.88 -16.29 -7.09
N MET A 9 10.81 -16.30 -5.77
CA MET A 9 9.65 -16.78 -5.01
C MET A 9 9.12 -15.66 -4.13
N ALA A 10 7.79 -15.58 -3.98
CA ALA A 10 7.13 -14.63 -3.09
C ALA A 10 6.17 -15.40 -2.17
N THR A 11 6.19 -15.10 -0.88
CA THR A 11 5.25 -15.66 0.11
C THR A 11 4.91 -14.58 1.15
N ASN A 12 3.68 -14.63 1.66
CA ASN A 12 3.26 -13.80 2.80
C ASN A 12 3.40 -14.56 4.14
N LYS A 13 3.74 -15.85 4.10
CA LYS A 13 3.92 -16.75 5.25
C LYS A 13 5.13 -17.64 5.00
N ILE A 14 6.27 -17.27 5.55
CA ILE A 14 7.52 -18.03 5.36
C ILE A 14 7.58 -19.25 6.29
N GLU A 15 6.93 -19.15 7.44
CA GLU A 15 6.82 -20.17 8.48
C GLU A 15 5.98 -21.38 8.07
N SER A 16 5.08 -21.24 7.09
CA SER A 16 4.27 -22.35 6.57
C SER A 16 4.98 -23.18 5.50
N LEU A 17 6.15 -22.74 5.04
CA LEU A 17 6.91 -23.46 4.00
C LEU A 17 7.76 -24.58 4.61
N ASP A 18 7.96 -25.65 3.82
CA ASP A 18 8.85 -26.75 4.20
C ASP A 18 10.29 -26.22 4.43
N PRO A 19 10.88 -26.43 5.61
CA PRO A 19 12.27 -26.07 5.91
C PRO A 19 13.29 -26.60 4.90
N ALA A 20 13.00 -27.71 4.22
CA ALA A 20 13.87 -28.27 3.19
C ALA A 20 13.99 -27.36 1.94
N LEU A 21 12.95 -26.60 1.58
CA LEU A 21 12.99 -25.69 0.43
C LEU A 21 13.84 -24.45 0.68
N ILE A 22 13.83 -23.96 1.92
CA ILE A 22 14.50 -22.72 2.34
C ILE A 22 15.94 -22.92 2.85
N ARG A 23 16.47 -24.14 2.71
CA ARG A 23 17.84 -24.49 3.11
C ARG A 23 18.87 -23.83 2.18
N PRO A 24 20.03 -23.39 2.71
CA PRO A 24 21.14 -22.90 1.87
C PRO A 24 21.50 -23.90 0.76
N GLY A 25 21.78 -23.39 -0.46
CA GLY A 25 22.01 -24.20 -1.66
C GLY A 25 20.79 -24.40 -2.56
N ARG A 26 19.60 -23.96 -2.13
CA ARG A 26 18.40 -23.82 -2.97
C ARG A 26 17.95 -22.38 -3.07
N ILE A 27 17.81 -21.70 -1.93
CA ILE A 27 17.43 -20.30 -1.82
C ILE A 27 18.48 -19.60 -0.96
N ASP A 28 19.31 -18.77 -1.60
CA ASP A 28 20.45 -18.13 -0.93
C ASP A 28 20.10 -16.75 -0.34
N ARG A 29 19.10 -16.06 -0.91
CA ARG A 29 18.69 -14.72 -0.49
C ARG A 29 17.23 -14.72 -0.05
N LYS A 30 17.00 -14.27 1.18
CA LYS A 30 15.67 -14.06 1.76
C LYS A 30 15.54 -12.56 1.99
N ILE A 31 14.60 -11.92 1.31
CA ILE A 31 14.37 -10.48 1.38
C ILE A 31 13.00 -10.29 2.00
N GLU A 32 12.95 -9.64 3.16
CA GLU A 32 11.73 -9.29 3.84
C GLU A 32 11.25 -7.91 3.40
N PHE A 33 9.93 -7.78 3.23
CA PHE A 33 9.29 -6.50 2.89
C PHE A 33 8.46 -6.02 4.08
N PRO A 34 9.00 -5.11 4.91
CA PRO A 34 8.25 -4.55 6.03
C PRO A 34 7.17 -3.56 5.55
N SER A 35 6.27 -3.20 6.45
CA SER A 35 5.34 -2.09 6.25
C SER A 35 6.11 -0.78 5.96
N PRO A 36 5.57 0.10 5.11
CA PRO A 36 6.30 1.30 4.70
C PRO A 36 6.41 2.32 5.84
N ASP A 37 7.61 2.84 6.05
CA ASP A 37 7.86 3.99 6.91
C ASP A 37 7.23 5.27 6.37
N VAL A 38 7.11 6.29 7.21
CA VAL A 38 6.66 7.64 6.84
C VAL A 38 7.31 8.18 5.55
N LYS A 39 8.64 8.07 5.43
CA LYS A 39 9.37 8.54 4.23
C LYS A 39 8.96 7.74 2.99
N THR A 40 8.83 6.43 3.13
CA THR A 40 8.43 5.50 2.06
C THR A 40 6.97 5.73 1.66
N LYS A 41 6.06 5.93 2.62
CA LYS A 41 4.65 6.30 2.37
C LYS A 41 4.59 7.58 1.54
N ARG A 42 5.34 8.63 1.91
CA ARG A 42 5.41 9.88 1.11
C ARG A 42 5.83 9.62 -0.33
N HIS A 43 6.84 8.78 -0.52
CA HIS A 43 7.31 8.42 -1.86
C HIS A 43 6.24 7.67 -2.66
N ILE A 44 5.54 6.71 -2.05
CA ILE A 44 4.45 5.97 -2.69
C ILE A 44 3.29 6.91 -3.08
N PHE A 45 2.90 7.83 -2.18
CA PHE A 45 1.90 8.84 -2.50
C PHE A 45 2.33 9.68 -3.70
N ASN A 46 3.56 10.19 -3.71
CA ASN A 46 4.09 11.00 -4.83
C ASN A 46 4.08 10.23 -6.16
N ILE A 47 4.43 8.95 -6.17
CA ILE A 47 4.40 8.13 -7.40
C ILE A 47 2.97 7.99 -7.93
N HIS A 48 2.00 7.73 -7.05
CA HIS A 48 0.62 7.52 -7.46
C HIS A 48 -0.10 8.82 -7.82
N THR A 49 0.27 9.94 -7.19
CA THR A 49 -0.30 11.25 -7.50
C THR A 49 0.40 11.96 -8.66
N ALA A 50 1.60 11.54 -9.08
CA ALA A 50 2.35 12.17 -10.18
C ALA A 50 1.58 12.26 -11.52
N LYS A 51 0.63 11.34 -11.76
CA LYS A 51 -0.21 11.34 -12.97
C LYS A 51 -1.58 11.99 -12.77
N MET A 52 -1.88 12.45 -11.56
CA MET A 52 -3.17 13.02 -11.18
C MET A 52 -3.10 14.54 -11.22
N THR A 53 -4.20 15.19 -11.61
CA THR A 53 -4.32 16.65 -11.48
C THR A 53 -4.83 16.95 -10.09
N LEU A 54 -3.94 17.39 -9.20
CA LEU A 54 -4.29 17.76 -7.82
C LEU A 54 -4.79 19.21 -7.75
N GLY A 55 -5.74 19.48 -6.87
CA GLY A 55 -6.11 20.82 -6.45
C GLY A 55 -5.02 21.46 -5.59
N GLU A 56 -5.02 22.79 -5.52
CA GLU A 56 -4.06 23.56 -4.70
C GLU A 56 -4.31 23.38 -3.19
N ASP A 57 -5.49 22.88 -2.83
CA ASP A 57 -5.94 22.57 -1.48
C ASP A 57 -5.42 21.21 -0.96
N VAL A 58 -4.81 20.39 -1.82
CA VAL A 58 -4.41 19.02 -1.46
C VAL A 58 -3.12 19.01 -0.64
N ASP A 59 -3.24 18.54 0.60
CA ASP A 59 -2.12 18.31 1.51
C ASP A 59 -1.97 16.80 1.78
N LEU A 60 -1.01 16.20 1.05
CA LEU A 60 -0.65 14.79 1.16
C LEU A 60 0.04 14.46 2.49
N GLU A 61 0.68 15.43 3.13
CA GLU A 61 1.46 15.21 4.35
C GLU A 61 0.56 14.79 5.51
N LYS A 62 -0.67 15.33 5.57
CA LYS A 62 -1.70 14.90 6.54
C LYS A 62 -2.03 13.42 6.46
N PHE A 63 -2.00 12.84 5.26
CA PHE A 63 -2.27 11.42 5.06
C PHE A 63 -1.03 10.54 5.33
N VAL A 64 0.17 11.08 5.09
CA VAL A 64 1.44 10.40 5.40
C VAL A 64 1.69 10.34 6.90
N MET A 65 1.40 11.43 7.63
CA MET A 65 1.56 11.54 9.08
C MET A 65 0.48 10.81 9.88
N SER A 66 -0.60 10.33 9.24
CA SER A 66 -1.66 9.67 9.98
C SER A 66 -1.16 8.34 10.56
N LYS A 67 -1.60 8.02 11.78
CA LYS A 67 -1.21 6.79 12.51
C LYS A 67 -1.79 5.50 11.92
N ASP A 68 -2.31 5.56 10.69
CA ASP A 68 -2.91 4.41 10.05
C ASP A 68 -1.83 3.51 9.46
N ASP A 69 -1.93 2.21 9.75
CA ASP A 69 -1.13 1.18 9.09
C ASP A 69 -1.60 1.01 7.65
N LEU A 70 -1.13 1.87 6.76
CA LEU A 70 -1.40 1.81 5.32
C LEU A 70 -0.29 1.03 4.62
N SER A 71 -0.68 -0.04 3.91
CA SER A 71 0.21 -0.70 2.96
C SER A 71 0.32 0.11 1.67
N GLY A 72 1.33 -0.17 0.84
CA GLY A 72 1.44 0.48 -0.48
C GLY A 72 0.21 0.24 -1.37
N ALA A 73 -0.43 -0.93 -1.24
CA ALA A 73 -1.67 -1.24 -1.94
C ALA A 73 -2.84 -0.36 -1.45
N ASP A 74 -2.92 -0.08 -0.15
CA ASP A 74 -3.93 0.81 0.43
C ASP A 74 -3.76 2.24 -0.10
N ILE A 75 -2.52 2.75 -0.14
CA ILE A 75 -2.23 4.09 -0.67
C ILE A 75 -2.66 4.21 -2.14
N LYS A 76 -2.35 3.20 -2.96
CA LYS A 76 -2.80 3.14 -4.36
C LYS A 76 -4.33 3.16 -4.46
N ALA A 77 -5.01 2.38 -3.61
CA ALA A 77 -6.47 2.31 -3.59
C ALA A 77 -7.08 3.67 -3.23
N VAL A 78 -6.55 4.36 -2.22
CA VAL A 78 -6.98 5.71 -1.83
C VAL A 78 -6.82 6.70 -2.99
N CYS A 79 -5.67 6.72 -3.66
CA CYS A 79 -5.43 7.62 -4.80
C CYS A 79 -6.39 7.32 -5.97
N THR A 80 -6.65 6.04 -6.24
CA THR A 80 -7.56 5.61 -7.31
C THR A 80 -9.00 6.01 -7.01
N GLU A 81 -9.46 5.78 -5.77
CA GLU A 81 -10.80 6.14 -5.33
C GLU A 81 -11.01 7.65 -5.31
N ALA A 82 -10.01 8.44 -4.88
CA ALA A 82 -10.08 9.90 -4.92
C ALA A 82 -10.25 10.41 -6.36
N GLY A 83 -9.51 9.84 -7.32
CA GLY A 83 -9.69 10.15 -8.74
C GLY A 83 -11.07 9.75 -9.27
N MET A 84 -11.59 8.60 -8.86
CA MET A 84 -12.94 8.14 -9.24
C MET A 84 -14.05 9.04 -8.68
N LEU A 85 -13.88 9.56 -7.46
CA LEU A 85 -14.83 10.52 -6.86
C LEU A 85 -14.86 11.84 -7.65
N ALA A 86 -13.70 12.39 -7.99
CA ALA A 86 -13.61 13.59 -8.82
C ALA A 86 -14.27 13.38 -10.19
N LEU A 87 -14.02 12.23 -10.84
CA LEU A 87 -14.65 11.89 -12.12
C LEU A 87 -16.18 11.76 -12.02
N ARG A 88 -16.71 11.21 -10.92
CA ARG A 88 -18.17 11.11 -10.70
C ARG A 88 -18.82 12.48 -10.61
N GLU A 89 -18.13 13.46 -10.03
CA GLU A 89 -18.59 14.85 -9.95
C GLU A 89 -18.26 15.67 -11.21
N ARG A 90 -17.79 15.02 -12.28
CA ARG A 90 -17.37 15.66 -13.55
C ARG A 90 -16.26 16.70 -13.36
N ARG A 91 -15.44 16.55 -12.33
CA ARG A 91 -14.27 17.39 -12.04
C ARG A 91 -13.00 16.72 -12.57
N MET A 92 -12.11 17.51 -13.16
CA MET A 92 -10.77 17.03 -13.61
C MET A 92 -9.70 17.17 -12.53
N LYS A 93 -9.95 18.01 -11.52
CA LYS A 93 -9.06 18.21 -10.36
C LYS A 93 -9.57 17.41 -9.17
N VAL A 94 -8.66 16.72 -8.50
CA VAL A 94 -8.93 15.99 -7.26
C VAL A 94 -8.66 16.93 -6.09
N CYS A 95 -9.65 17.10 -5.21
CA CYS A 95 -9.58 17.99 -4.04
C CYS A 95 -9.26 17.21 -2.76
N GLN A 96 -8.94 17.93 -1.67
CA GLN A 96 -8.64 17.31 -0.38
C GLN A 96 -9.81 16.47 0.15
N GLU A 97 -11.05 16.91 -0.07
CA GLU A 97 -12.26 16.19 0.34
C GLU A 97 -12.38 14.81 -0.31
N ASP A 98 -11.97 14.68 -1.57
CA ASP A 98 -12.01 13.41 -2.30
C ASP A 98 -11.04 12.40 -1.65
N PHE A 99 -9.86 12.84 -1.20
CA PHE A 99 -8.91 12.01 -0.47
C PHE A 99 -9.41 11.59 0.91
N VAL A 100 -10.09 12.48 1.64
CA VAL A 100 -10.70 12.14 2.95
C VAL A 100 -11.76 11.05 2.77
N LYS A 101 -12.70 11.25 1.85
CA LYS A 101 -13.76 10.26 1.53
C LYS A 101 -13.16 8.93 1.04
N ALA A 102 -12.15 8.99 0.18
CA ALA A 102 -11.45 7.81 -0.34
C ALA A 102 -10.73 7.04 0.77
N LYS A 103 -10.08 7.74 1.71
CA LYS A 103 -9.41 7.13 2.86
C LYS A 103 -10.40 6.42 3.78
N GLU A 104 -11.51 7.05 4.12
CA GLU A 104 -12.55 6.43 4.97
C GLU A 104 -13.09 5.15 4.34
N LYS A 105 -13.40 5.19 3.05
CA LYS A 105 -13.87 4.03 2.29
C LYS A 105 -12.82 2.91 2.22
N ALA A 106 -11.55 3.25 2.00
CA ALA A 106 -10.46 2.29 1.97
C ALA A 106 -10.22 1.64 3.35
N LEU A 107 -10.27 2.44 4.42
CA LEU A 107 -10.14 1.94 5.80
C LEU A 107 -11.31 1.06 6.22
N TYR A 108 -12.54 1.41 5.83
CA TYR A 108 -13.71 0.58 6.11
C TYR A 108 -13.58 -0.81 5.48
N ARG A 109 -13.10 -0.89 4.23
CA ARG A 109 -12.83 -2.16 3.56
C ARG A 109 -11.78 -3.00 4.29
N LYS A 110 -10.83 -2.36 4.98
CA LYS A 110 -9.78 -3.02 5.77
C LYS A 110 -10.26 -3.47 7.16
N LYS A 111 -11.09 -2.65 7.84
CA LYS A 111 -11.59 -2.92 9.20
C LYS A 111 -12.65 -4.02 9.26
N GLY A 112 -13.24 -4.44 8.14
CA GLY A 112 -14.31 -5.43 8.08
C GLY A 112 -14.03 -6.84 8.62
N ASN A 113 -12.90 -7.08 9.30
CA ASN A 113 -12.50 -8.39 9.84
C ASN A 113 -11.65 -8.34 11.13
N VAL A 114 -11.57 -7.22 11.86
CA VAL A 114 -10.77 -7.16 13.11
C VAL A 114 -11.71 -7.03 14.31
N PRO A 115 -11.80 -8.05 15.21
CA PRO A 115 -12.47 -7.87 16.49
C PRO A 115 -11.73 -6.80 17.29
N GLU A 116 -12.41 -5.70 17.63
CA GLU A 116 -11.92 -4.76 18.64
C GLU A 116 -12.01 -5.44 20.00
N GLY A 117 -10.88 -5.89 20.54
CA GLY A 117 -10.79 -6.33 21.93
C GLY A 117 -9.91 -7.54 22.16
N LEU A 118 -8.61 -7.30 22.35
CA LEU A 118 -7.78 -8.23 23.14
C LEU A 118 -6.67 -7.55 23.94
N TYR A 119 -6.61 -6.22 23.94
CA TYR A 119 -5.68 -5.46 24.75
C TYR A 119 -6.44 -4.32 25.43
N LEU A 120 -6.62 -4.45 26.75
CA LEU A 120 -6.83 -3.34 27.69
C LEU A 120 -5.47 -2.68 27.96
#